data_AF-A0A7H9BN30-F1
#
_entry.id   AF-A0A7H9BN30-F1
#
_cell.length_a   1.000
_cell.length_b   1.000
_cell.length_c   1.000
_cell.angle_alpha   90.00
_cell.angle_beta   90.00
_cell.angle_gamma   90.00
#
_symmetry.space_group_name_H-M   'P 1'
#
loop_
_entity.id
_entity.type
_entity.pdbx_description
1 polymer ?
#
loop_
_entity_poly.entity_id
_entity_poly.type
_entity_poly.pdbx_seq_one_letter_code
_entity_poly.pdbx_strand_id
1 'polypeptide(L)'
;MAGNPAEEVFVNLPDSGALMVGALIKKPLAEVKKNIETRLGVSFVALAGPYPRWLSKFGSVLVEVGPEETKWYCARWNLGNRP
;
A
#
# COMPACT_ATOMS: atom_id res chain seq x y z
N MET A 1 9.57 -2.40 1.13
CA MET A 1 8.78 -1.44 0.33
C MET A 1 8.98 -1.54 -1.21
N ALA A 2 9.09 -2.72 -1.81
CA ALA A 2 9.19 -2.89 -3.28
C ALA A 2 10.17 -1.94 -4.03
N GLY A 3 11.23 -1.46 -3.36
CA GLY A 3 12.20 -0.51 -3.92
C GLY A 3 11.80 0.97 -3.93
N ASN A 4 10.68 1.35 -3.31
CA ASN A 4 10.28 2.75 -3.18
C ASN A 4 10.84 3.36 -1.86
N PRO A 5 11.44 4.57 -1.91
CA PRO A 5 11.72 5.33 -0.70
C PRO A 5 10.40 5.80 -0.08
N ALA A 6 10.24 5.62 1.22
CA ALA A 6 8.98 5.89 1.90
C ALA A 6 9.15 6.19 3.38
N GLU A 7 8.19 6.91 3.93
CA GLU A 7 8.06 7.17 5.37
C GLU A 7 6.99 6.24 5.94
N GLU A 8 7.38 5.34 6.85
CA GLU A 8 6.51 4.29 7.42
C GLU A 8 5.86 4.78 8.72
N VAL A 9 4.54 4.59 8.85
CA VAL A 9 3.76 4.87 10.06
C VAL A 9 3.03 3.59 10.47
N PHE A 10 3.23 3.16 11.72
CA PHE A 10 2.60 1.98 12.31
C PHE A 10 1.47 2.42 13.23
N VAL A 11 0.29 1.82 13.06
CA VAL A 11 -0.83 2.03 13.98
C VAL A 11 -1.28 0.66 14.49
N ASN A 12 -1.20 0.48 15.81
CA ASN A 12 -1.68 -0.72 16.51
C ASN A 12 -2.85 -0.29 17.40
N LEU A 13 -4.07 -0.34 16.88
CA LEU A 13 -5.25 -0.12 17.73
C LEU A 13 -5.54 -1.42 18.50
N PRO A 14 -5.77 -1.37 19.82
CA PRO A 14 -6.04 -2.57 20.63
C PRO A 14 -7.17 -3.46 20.08
N ASP A 15 -8.17 -2.85 19.42
CA ASP A 15 -9.33 -3.55 18.86
C ASP A 15 -9.12 -4.05 17.42
N SER A 16 -8.05 -3.62 16.75
CA SER A 16 -7.71 -4.11 15.41
C SER A 16 -6.88 -5.37 15.53
N GLY A 17 -7.48 -6.53 15.27
CA GLY A 17 -6.78 -7.83 15.23
C GLY A 17 -5.70 -7.96 14.13
N ALA A 18 -5.34 -6.86 13.46
CA ALA A 18 -4.35 -6.81 12.40
C ALA A 18 -3.46 -5.57 12.54
N LEU A 19 -2.14 -5.78 12.55
CA LEU A 19 -1.17 -4.70 12.47
C LEU A 19 -1.10 -4.16 11.04
N MET A 20 -1.47 -2.90 10.87
CA MET A 20 -1.44 -2.19 9.60
C MET A 20 -0.15 -1.36 9.50
N VAL A 21 0.54 -1.49 8.36
CA VAL A 21 1.67 -0.64 8.00
C VAL A 21 1.20 0.32 6.92
N GLY A 22 1.30 1.61 7.19
CA GLY A 22 1.06 2.67 6.23
C GLY A 22 2.38 3.28 5.80
N ALA A 23 2.50 3.66 4.54
CA ALA A 23 3.67 4.37 4.05
C ALA A 23 3.32 5.43 3.02
N LEU A 24 3.95 6.59 3.14
CA LEU A 24 3.86 7.66 2.14
C LEU A 24 5.01 7.52 1.16
N ILE A 25 4.68 7.35 -0.13
CA ILE A 25 5.64 7.24 -1.23
C ILE A 25 5.54 8.50 -2.07
N LYS A 26 6.66 9.23 -2.20
CA LYS A 26 6.79 10.44 -3.03
C LYS A 26 6.95 10.10 -4.52
N LYS A 27 5.97 9.37 -5.06
CA LYS A 27 5.85 9.03 -6.48
C LYS A 27 4.38 8.96 -6.92
N PRO A 28 4.10 9.20 -8.22
CA PRO A 28 2.76 9.03 -8.78
C PRO A 28 2.23 7.61 -8.64
N LEU A 29 0.91 7.48 -8.46
CA LEU A 29 0.22 6.20 -8.27
C LEU A 29 0.54 5.20 -9.38
N ALA A 30 0.53 5.63 -10.65
CA ALA A 30 0.75 4.74 -11.78
C ALA A 30 2.12 4.04 -11.71
N GLU A 31 3.16 4.76 -11.28
CA GLU A 31 4.50 4.20 -11.11
C GLU A 31 4.55 3.25 -9.90
N VAL A 32 4.00 3.68 -8.76
CA VAL A 32 3.97 2.88 -7.53
C VAL A 32 3.20 1.58 -7.75
N LYS A 33 2.00 1.66 -8.33
CA LYS A 33 1.16 0.51 -8.69
C LYS A 33 1.93 -0.45 -9.60
N LYS A 34 2.46 0.03 -10.72
CA LYS A 34 3.23 -0.80 -11.67
C LYS A 34 4.39 -1.53 -10.99
N ASN A 35 5.15 -0.82 -10.15
CA ASN A 35 6.29 -1.39 -9.44
C ASN A 35 5.87 -2.49 -8.46
N ILE A 36 4.82 -2.27 -7.68
CA ILE A 36 4.32 -3.26 -6.71
C ILE A 36 3.74 -4.47 -7.44
N GLU A 37 2.93 -4.26 -8.48
CA GLU A 37 2.35 -5.34 -9.30
C GLU A 37 3.44 -6.23 -9.91
N THR A 38 4.47 -5.60 -10.48
CA THR A 38 5.60 -6.30 -11.11
C THR A 38 6.43 -7.08 -10.10
N ARG A 39 6.81 -6.45 -8.98
CA ARG A 39 7.74 -7.05 -8.02
C ARG A 39 7.10 -8.08 -7.10
N LEU A 40 5.83 -7.90 -6.75
CA LEU A 40 5.13 -8.80 -5.83
C LEU A 40 4.18 -9.77 -6.54
N GLY A 41 4.03 -9.67 -7.87
CA GLY A 41 3.12 -10.54 -8.63
C GLY A 41 1.66 -10.36 -8.20
N VAL A 42 1.29 -9.14 -7.81
CA VAL A 42 -0.08 -8.78 -7.40
C VAL A 42 -0.74 -7.94 -8.48
N SER A 43 -2.06 -7.80 -8.40
CA SER A 43 -2.82 -6.86 -9.22
C SER A 43 -3.75 -6.06 -8.34
N PHE A 44 -3.94 -4.79 -8.70
CA PHE A 44 -4.78 -3.86 -7.99
C PHE A 44 -6.02 -3.49 -8.80
N VAL A 45 -7.18 -3.62 -8.16
CA VAL A 45 -8.48 -3.24 -8.72
C VAL A 45 -8.90 -1.91 -8.13
N ALA A 46 -9.39 -1.00 -8.98
CA ALA A 46 -9.94 0.27 -8.52
C ALA A 46 -11.23 0.01 -7.73
N LEU A 47 -11.38 0.65 -6.58
CA LEU A 47 -12.62 0.61 -5.80
C LEU A 47 -13.40 1.90 -5.98
N ALA A 48 -14.72 1.77 -6.12
CA ALA A 48 -15.61 2.91 -6.06
C ALA A 48 -15.55 3.59 -4.67
N GLY A 49 -15.65 4.92 -4.67
CA GLY A 49 -15.67 5.72 -3.45
C GLY A 49 -15.32 7.19 -3.70
N PRO A 50 -15.47 8.05 -2.68
CA PRO A 50 -15.16 9.47 -2.78
C PRO A 50 -13.66 9.77 -2.95
N TYR A 51 -12.81 8.80 -2.61
CA TYR A 51 -11.35 8.92 -2.73
C TYR A 51 -10.81 7.80 -3.64
N PRO A 52 -9.95 8.12 -4.62
CA PRO A 52 -9.35 7.12 -5.48
C PRO A 52 -8.51 6.14 -4.66
N ARG A 53 -8.93 4.87 -4.65
CA ARG A 53 -8.25 3.80 -3.92
C ARG A 53 -8.28 2.50 -4.71
N TRP A 54 -7.22 1.73 -4.54
CA TRP A 54 -7.04 0.47 -5.24
C TRP A 54 -6.71 -0.64 -4.26
N LEU A 55 -7.34 -1.80 -4.43
CA LEU A 55 -7.22 -2.95 -3.54
C LEU A 55 -6.62 -4.14 -4.29
N SER A 56 -5.63 -4.79 -3.69
CA SER A 56 -5.14 -6.09 -4.15
C SER A 56 -5.91 -7.23 -3.47
N LYS A 57 -5.87 -8.41 -4.09
CA LYS A 57 -6.47 -9.64 -3.52
C LYS A 57 -5.95 -10.02 -2.13
N PHE A 58 -4.81 -9.45 -1.70
CA PHE A 58 -4.15 -9.75 -0.43
C PHE A 58 -4.38 -8.65 0.63
N GLY A 59 -5.33 -7.74 0.42
CA GLY A 59 -5.64 -6.68 1.40
C GLY A 59 -4.66 -5.50 1.38
N SER A 60 -3.86 -5.37 0.32
CA SER A 60 -3.01 -4.18 0.11
C SER A 60 -3.84 -3.07 -0.52
N VAL A 61 -3.76 -1.86 0.03
CA VAL A 61 -4.52 -0.70 -0.44
C VAL A 61 -3.55 0.40 -0.89
N LEU A 62 -3.74 0.91 -2.10
CA LEU A 62 -3.11 2.14 -2.57
C LEU A 62 -4.14 3.26 -2.58
N VAL A 63 -3.74 4.44 -2.14
CA VAL A 63 -4.56 5.65 -2.15
C VAL A 63 -3.76 6.74 -2.83
N GLU A 64 -4.35 7.35 -3.86
CA GLU A 64 -3.79 8.53 -4.50
C GLU A 64 -4.07 9.73 -3.60
N VAL A 65 -3.02 10.43 -3.19
CA VAL A 65 -3.12 11.61 -2.31
C VAL A 65 -2.89 12.89 -3.10
N GLY A 66 -2.07 12.82 -4.13
CA GLY A 66 -1.78 13.90 -5.06
C GLY A 66 -1.07 13.38 -6.31
N PRO A 67 -0.73 14.27 -7.26
CA PRO A 67 -0.13 13.87 -8.54
C PRO A 67 1.23 13.18 -8.39
N GLU A 68 1.94 13.45 -7.30
CA GLU A 68 3.29 12.90 -7.02
C GLU A 68 3.36 12.11 -5.72
N GLU A 69 2.22 11.79 -5.10
CA GLU A 69 2.20 11.14 -3.79
C GLU A 69 1.16 10.02 -3.70
N THR A 70 1.61 8.87 -3.23
CA THR A 70 0.79 7.67 -3.03
C THR A 70 0.93 7.17 -1.61
N LYS A 71 -0.19 6.94 -0.93
CA LYS A 71 -0.20 6.20 0.33
C LYS A 71 -0.42 4.72 0.06
N TRP A 72 0.42 3.88 0.66
CA TRP A 72 0.30 2.44 0.61
C TRP A 72 0.02 1.88 2.00
N TYR A 73 -1.08 1.15 2.15
CA TYR A 73 -1.43 0.40 3.35
C TYR A 73 -1.37 -1.09 3.07
N CYS A 74 -0.83 -1.85 4.01
CA CYS A 74 -0.92 -3.31 3.95
C CYS A 74 -0.87 -3.92 5.35
N ALA A 75 -1.53 -5.07 5.49
CA ALA A 75 -1.37 -5.89 6.67
C ALA A 75 0.05 -6.48 6.67
N ARG A 76 0.77 -6.36 7.79
CA ARG A 76 2.17 -6.82 7.92
C ARG A 76 2.36 -8.32 7.65
N TRP A 77 1.27 -9.10 7.62
CA TRP A 77 1.26 -10.53 7.33
C TRP A 77 2.07 -10.92 6.08
N ASN A 78 2.12 -10.08 5.04
CA ASN A 78 2.77 -10.39 3.76
C ASN A 78 3.96 -9.49 3.36
N LEU A 79 4.39 -8.55 4.19
CA LEU A 79 5.53 -7.66 3.86
C LEU A 79 6.91 -8.25 4.14
N GLY A 80 6.98 -9.52 4.57
CA GLY A 80 8.25 -10.24 4.64
C GLY A 80 9.08 -9.91 5.88
N ASN A 81 8.57 -10.29 7.06
CA ASN A 81 9.43 -11.06 7.96
C ASN A 81 9.42 -12.52 7.45
N ARG A 82 10.06 -12.77 6.30
CA ARG A 82 10.73 -14.06 6.12
C ARG A 82 12.08 -13.91 6.84
N PRO A 83 12.52 -14.88 7.65
CA PRO A 83 13.80 -14.80 8.38
C PRO A 83 14.97 -14.52 7.44
#